data_AF-A0AAW9FMH1-F1
#
_entry.id   AF-A0AAW9FMH1-F1
#
_cell.length_a   1.000
_cell.length_b   1.000
_cell.length_c   1.000
_cell.angle_alpha   90.00
_cell.angle_beta   90.00
_cell.angle_gamma   90.00
#
_symmetry.space_group_name_H-M   'P 1'
#
loop_
_entity.id
_entity.type
_entity.pdbx_description
1 polymer ?
#
loop_
_entity_poly.entity_id
_entity_poly.type
_entity_poly.pdbx_seq_one_letter_code
_entity_poly.pdbx_strand_id
1 'polypeptide(L)' 'MSETVWSSLQFPNSFPPLDRSGFTFEFLRRNDDYRFDYVEFSRRKRAVAKRNALNVLAIRWGLVFPSGS' A
#
# COMPACT_ATOMS: atom_id res chain seq x y z
N MET A 1 0.61 -23.23 -19.73
CA MET A 1 1.29 -22.03 -20.28
C MET A 1 2.71 -22.44 -20.63
N SER A 2 3.18 -22.19 -21.85
CA SER A 2 4.53 -22.56 -22.30
C SER A 2 5.58 -21.66 -21.63
N GLU A 3 6.70 -22.22 -21.18
CA GLU A 3 7.85 -21.50 -20.61
C GLU A 3 8.33 -20.33 -21.50
N THR A 4 8.18 -20.48 -22.83
CA THR A 4 8.59 -19.49 -23.83
C THR A 4 7.80 -18.18 -23.78
N VAL A 5 6.63 -18.13 -23.14
CA VAL A 5 5.84 -16.89 -23.02
C VAL A 5 6.57 -15.87 -22.14
N TRP A 6 7.18 -16.34 -21.05
CA TRP A 6 7.85 -15.51 -20.04
C TRP A 6 9.14 -14.85 -20.54
N SER A 7 9.80 -15.44 -21.53
CA SER A 7 11.06 -14.97 -22.12
C SER A 7 10.89 -14.31 -23.49
N SER A 8 9.66 -14.19 -23.99
CA SER A 8 9.38 -13.61 -25.31
C SER A 8 9.57 -12.09 -25.33
N LEU A 9 9.96 -11.54 -26.48
CA LEU A 9 10.00 -10.09 -26.72
C LEU A 9 8.63 -9.40 -26.54
N GLN A 10 7.53 -10.16 -26.63
CA GLN A 10 6.17 -9.66 -26.45
C GLN A 10 5.74 -9.63 -24.97
N PHE A 11 6.53 -10.21 -24.07
CA PHE A 11 6.22 -10.30 -22.65
C PHE A 11 5.94 -8.92 -22.00
N PRO A 12 6.76 -7.88 -22.19
CA PRO A 12 6.52 -6.58 -21.55
C PRO A 12 5.23 -5.89 -22.03
N ASN A 13 4.79 -6.18 -23.26
CA ASN A 13 3.57 -5.62 -23.84
C ASN A 13 2.32 -6.36 -23.35
N SER A 14 2.43 -7.67 -23.10
CA SER A 14 1.31 -8.51 -22.66
C SER A 14 1.17 -8.54 -21.13
N PHE A 15 2.27 -8.29 -20.42
CA PHE A 15 2.37 -8.27 -18.97
C PHE A 15 3.08 -6.99 -18.54
N PRO A 16 2.36 -5.84 -18.52
CA PRO A 16 2.94 -4.60 -18.06
C PRO A 16 3.48 -4.77 -16.62
N PRO A 17 4.55 -4.05 -16.24
CA PRO A 17 5.12 -4.14 -14.92
C PRO A 17 4.04 -3.99 -13.85
N LEU A 18 4.03 -4.91 -12.89
CA LEU A 18 3.13 -4.79 -11.74
C LEU A 18 3.39 -3.47 -11.03
N ASP A 19 2.31 -2.75 -10.71
CA ASP A 19 2.39 -1.68 -9.72
C ASP A 19 2.77 -2.32 -8.37
N ARG A 20 4.06 -2.26 -8.06
CA ARG A 20 4.62 -2.83 -6.83
C ARG A 20 4.07 -2.15 -5.58
N SER A 21 3.68 -0.88 -5.69
CA SER A 21 3.09 -0.14 -4.58
C SER A 21 1.68 -0.65 -4.28
N GLY A 22 0.84 -0.80 -5.31
CA GLY A 22 -0.50 -1.40 -5.20
C GLY A 22 -0.44 -2.84 -4.71
N PHE A 23 0.47 -3.66 -5.24
CA PHE A 23 0.65 -5.05 -4.79
C PHE A 23 1.04 -5.14 -3.30
N THR A 24 1.92 -4.27 -2.81
CA THR A 24 2.31 -4.25 -1.39
C THR A 24 1.14 -3.82 -0.50
N PHE A 25 0.34 -2.85 -0.95
CA PHE A 25 -0.85 -2.41 -0.24
C PHE A 25 -1.91 -3.52 -0.09
N GLU A 26 -2.01 -4.44 -1.05
CA GLU A 26 -2.92 -5.59 -0.97
C GLU A 26 -2.63 -6.52 0.21
N PHE A 27 -1.35 -6.72 0.57
CA PHE A 27 -0.98 -7.48 1.77
C PHE A 27 -1.33 -6.71 3.04
N LEU A 28 -1.00 -5.42 3.05
CA LEU A 28 -1.23 -4.56 4.19
C LEU A 28 -2.72 -4.46 4.54
N ARG A 29 -3.60 -4.22 3.55
CA ARG A 29 -5.05 -4.08 3.78
C ARG A 29 -5.74 -5.36 4.25
N ARG A 30 -5.09 -6.53 4.09
CA ARG A 30 -5.56 -7.84 4.53
C ARG A 30 -5.01 -8.24 5.90
N ASN A 31 -4.07 -7.47 6.45
CA ASN A 31 -3.59 -7.68 7.81
C ASN A 31 -4.61 -7.11 8.82
N ASP A 32 -5.09 -7.95 9.74
CA ASP A 32 -6.13 -7.56 10.69
C ASP A 32 -5.69 -6.48 11.68
N ASP A 33 -4.42 -6.51 12.13
CA ASP A 33 -3.86 -5.47 13.00
C ASP A 33 -3.79 -4.12 12.27
N TYR A 34 -3.41 -4.13 11.00
CA TYR A 34 -3.41 -2.92 10.18
C TYR A 34 -4.83 -2.36 10.02
N ARG A 35 -5.79 -3.23 9.74
CA ARG A 35 -7.20 -2.83 9.60
C ARG A 35 -7.72 -2.20 10.89
N PHE A 36 -7.42 -2.80 12.04
CA PHE A 36 -7.78 -2.27 13.35
C PHE A 36 -7.16 -0.88 13.58
N ASP A 37 -5.85 -0.76 13.40
CA ASP A 37 -5.12 0.50 13.57
C ASP A 37 -5.66 1.61 12.64
N TYR A 38 -5.95 1.25 11.37
CA TYR A 38 -6.47 2.19 10.38
C TYR A 38 -7.89 2.67 10.74
N VAL A 39 -8.76 1.79 11.23
CA VAL A 39 -10.10 2.18 11.70
C VAL A 39 -10.00 3.11 12.90
N GLU A 40 -9.14 2.81 13.87
CA GLU A 40 -8.92 3.65 15.06
C GLU A 40 -8.32 5.01 14.70
N PHE A 41 -7.40 5.06 13.74
CA PHE A 41 -6.92 6.30 13.14
C PHE A 41 -8.06 7.10 12.50
N SER A 42 -8.89 6.46 11.67
CA SER A 42 -9.92 7.10 10.85
C SER A 42 -11.04 7.74 11.68
N ARG A 43 -11.29 7.21 12.88
CA ARG A 43 -12.28 7.75 13.83
C ARG A 43 -11.87 9.09 14.46
N ARG A 44 -10.61 9.51 14.35
CA ARG A 44 -10.11 10.74 14.98
C ARG A 44 -10.60 11.99 14.25
N LYS A 45 -11.35 12.84 14.96
CA LYS A 45 -11.93 14.09 14.40
C LYS A 45 -11.01 15.31 14.48
N ARG A 46 -10.15 15.40 15.50
CA ARG A 46 -9.29 16.58 15.71
C ARG A 46 -8.04 16.51 14.82
N ALA A 47 -7.81 17.54 14.00
CA ALA A 47 -6.71 17.57 13.02
C ALA A 47 -5.32 17.29 13.62
N VAL A 48 -4.99 17.89 14.77
CA VAL A 48 -3.71 17.64 15.47
C VAL A 48 -3.58 16.18 15.93
N ALA A 49 -4.64 15.63 16.53
CA ALA A 49 -4.67 14.24 16.96
C ALA A 49 -4.60 13.27 15.77
N LYS A 50 -5.17 13.66 14.62
CA LYS A 50 -5.12 12.92 13.37
C LYS A 50 -3.71 12.93 12.76
N ARG A 51 -3.01 14.07 12.76
CA ARG A 51 -1.62 14.17 12.26
C ARG A 51 -0.66 13.30 13.07
N ASN A 52 -0.74 13.36 14.39
CA ASN A 52 0.10 12.52 15.26
C ASN A 52 -0.21 11.03 15.06
N ALA A 53 -1.49 10.66 14.97
CA ALA A 53 -1.90 9.29 14.70
C ALA A 53 -1.47 8.78 13.33
N LEU A 54 -1.49 9.64 12.30
CA LEU A 54 -0.99 9.31 10.97
C LEU A 54 0.51 9.02 11.00
N ASN A 55 1.29 9.80 11.75
CA ASN A 55 2.73 9.57 11.92
C ASN A 55 3.01 8.23 12.61
N VAL A 56 2.28 7.92 13.69
CA VAL A 56 2.39 6.62 14.37
C VAL A 56 2.04 5.46 13.45
N LEU A 57 0.94 5.58 12.68
CA LEU A 57 0.52 4.57 11.70
C LEU A 57 1.57 4.38 10.61
N ALA A 58 2.16 5.48 10.12
CA ALA A 58 3.20 5.44 9.09
C ALA A 58 4.47 4.74 9.58
N ILE A 59 4.98 5.07 10.77
CA ILE A 59 6.18 4.46 11.34
C ILE A 59 5.96 2.96 11.59
N ARG A 60 4.82 2.58 12.17
CA ARG A 60 4.54 1.17 12.52
C ARG A 60 4.46 0.27 11.28
N TRP A 61 3.83 0.76 10.21
CA TRP A 61 3.52 -0.04 9.02
C TRP A 61 4.43 0.25 7.82
N GLY A 62 5.48 1.08 7.99
CA GLY A 62 6.43 1.41 6.94
C GLY A 62 5.82 2.19 5.77
N LEU A 63 4.84 3.06 6.05
CA LEU A 63 4.11 3.80 5.01
C LEU A 63 4.76 5.15 4.72
N VAL A 64 4.79 5.50 3.45
CA VAL A 64 5.11 6.84 2.98
C VAL A 64 3.87 7.39 2.30
N PHE A 65 3.31 8.46 2.88
CA PHE A 65 2.22 9.18 2.24
C PHE A 65 2.81 10.32 1.40
N PRO A 66 2.27 10.59 0.19
CA PRO A 66 2.64 11.77 -0.55
C PRO A 66 2.45 13.01 0.34
N SER A 67 3.49 13.82 0.49
CA SER A 67 3.34 15.17 1.04
C SER A 67 2.43 15.93 0.09
N GLY A 68 1.22 16.26 0.54
CA GLY A 68 0.23 16.95 -0.28
C GLY A 68 0.82 18.17 -0.98
N SER A 69 0.57 18.27 -2.29
CA SER A 69 0.78 19.47 -3.11
C SER A 69 -0.22 20.56 -2.75
#